data_AF-A0A150S1U1-F1
#
_entry.id   AF-A0A150S1U1-F1
#
_cell.length_a   1.000
_cell.length_b   1.000
_cell.length_c   1.000
_cell.angle_alpha   90.00
_cell.angle_beta   90.00
_cell.angle_gamma   90.00
#
_symmetry.space_group_name_H-M   'P 1'
#
loop_
_entity.id
_entity.type
_entity.pdbx_description
1 polymer ?
#
loop_
_entity_poly.entity_id
_entity_poly.type
_entity_poly.pdbx_seq_one_letter_code
_entity_poly.pdbx_strand_id
1 'polypeptide(L)'
;MLLNSIALLLALTLLVFLAARGNIFAVRPSGDRQAGREGPDRPRASPDASAPSAADRQAGRARFFVTLFRLALFVAITASAALVVEYQNAGDPAFCGVTSGCFAVRVSPYSRPFGVPLPNLGLAAYTTLLAASLLARERRHHVAIAIASAVGGLGATVLLGLQAFAIGAFCGWCVAVDLAALAAAVTSALIAWQAWRMPRAAFDRAAQGGLPSATAWGAASVAAIGLPFLWGAHPVIPPLPPDIAALQEPGKITVVAFTDFECPFCRKLHPEMSKIEEPYGDQLRHVRKMVPLPSHPGALPAAKAYVCAPEEKREQAAALLYSAPPGRLTDERVASVLAPLGLSSTDLRACLSAPATQAAIDADVAMYGRMEARGLPTTYAGRRLVVGYNPDRLRDALRREAAGDAVSLPLPWLFVALFGVSALAVLVGSRDRSRGAQEASPSSGSPPPSSKSARA
;
A
#
# COMPACT_ATOMS: atom_id res chain seq x y z
N MET A 1 -15.16 -5.90 0.21
CA MET A 1 -14.92 -4.57 -0.40
C MET A 1 -13.63 -4.52 -1.22
N LEU A 2 -12.47 -4.98 -0.72
CA LEU A 2 -11.20 -4.94 -1.47
C LEU A 2 -11.23 -5.69 -2.82
N LEU A 3 -11.86 -6.88 -2.89
CA LEU A 3 -12.05 -7.60 -4.16
C LEU A 3 -12.93 -6.82 -5.15
N ASN A 4 -13.96 -6.11 -4.68
CA ASN A 4 -14.77 -5.24 -5.54
C ASN A 4 -14.00 -4.00 -5.99
N SER A 5 -13.10 -3.48 -5.16
CA SER A 5 -12.20 -2.37 -5.54
C SER A 5 -11.12 -2.80 -6.53
N ILE A 6 -10.58 -4.02 -6.40
CA ILE A 6 -9.63 -4.61 -7.36
C ILE A 6 -10.35 -4.98 -8.66
N ALA A 7 -11.55 -5.56 -8.58
CA ALA A 7 -12.40 -5.81 -9.75
C ALA A 7 -12.80 -4.50 -10.43
N LEU A 8 -13.07 -3.44 -9.68
CA LEU A 8 -13.32 -2.09 -10.20
C LEU A 8 -12.04 -1.51 -10.83
N LEU A 9 -10.86 -1.73 -10.26
CA LEU A 9 -9.58 -1.33 -10.85
C LEU A 9 -9.31 -2.09 -12.15
N LEU A 10 -9.53 -3.40 -12.19
CA LEU A 10 -9.40 -4.22 -13.40
C LEU A 10 -10.46 -3.84 -14.44
N ALA A 11 -11.70 -3.58 -14.03
CA ALA A 11 -12.79 -3.13 -14.90
C ALA A 11 -12.57 -1.70 -15.42
N LEU A 12 -12.02 -0.79 -14.61
CA LEU A 12 -11.62 0.55 -15.02
C LEU A 12 -10.40 0.51 -15.94
N THR A 13 -9.45 -0.40 -15.68
CA THR A 13 -8.32 -0.66 -16.57
C THR A 13 -8.82 -1.23 -17.90
N LEU A 14 -9.84 -2.09 -17.87
CA LEU A 14 -10.53 -2.62 -19.05
C LEU A 14 -11.35 -1.53 -19.78
N LEU A 15 -11.96 -0.59 -19.05
CA LEU A 15 -12.72 0.54 -19.60
C LEU A 15 -11.80 1.57 -20.25
N VAL A 16 -10.67 1.90 -19.62
CA VAL A 16 -9.58 2.69 -20.23
C VAL A 16 -9.01 1.96 -21.44
N PHE A 17 -8.87 0.64 -21.38
CA PHE A 17 -8.47 -0.21 -22.50
C PHE A 17 -9.49 -0.17 -23.67
N LEU A 18 -10.80 -0.21 -23.40
CA LEU A 18 -11.85 -0.08 -24.41
C LEU A 18 -11.92 1.33 -25.00
N ALA A 19 -11.79 2.37 -24.17
CA ALA A 19 -11.75 3.76 -24.60
C ALA A 19 -10.51 4.07 -25.45
N ALA A 20 -9.35 3.52 -25.08
CA ALA A 20 -8.14 3.60 -25.89
C ALA A 20 -8.28 2.86 -27.22
N ARG A 21 -8.96 1.71 -27.24
CA ARG A 21 -9.23 0.96 -28.48
C ARG A 21 -10.19 1.72 -29.41
N GLY A 22 -11.18 2.43 -28.86
CA GLY A 22 -12.09 3.30 -29.62
C GLY A 22 -11.41 4.51 -30.27
N ASN A 23 -10.43 5.12 -29.60
CA ASN A 23 -9.69 6.27 -30.12
C ASN A 23 -8.58 5.90 -31.13
N ILE A 24 -8.08 4.66 -31.13
CA ILE A 24 -7.06 4.21 -32.08
C ILE A 24 -7.64 3.94 -33.47
N PHE A 25 -8.95 3.68 -33.59
CA PHE A 25 -9.64 3.43 -34.86
C PHE A 25 -10.48 4.61 -35.38
N ALA A 26 -10.69 5.67 -34.59
CA ALA A 26 -11.42 6.85 -35.01
C ALA A 26 -10.48 7.93 -35.58
N VAL A 27 -9.93 7.69 -36.77
CA VAL A 27 -9.46 8.79 -37.63
C VAL A 27 -10.71 9.48 -38.15
N ARG A 28 -11.13 10.55 -37.48
CA ARG A 28 -12.23 11.40 -37.95
C ARG A 28 -11.71 12.23 -39.12
N PRO A 29 -12.26 12.09 -40.35
CA PRO A 29 -11.84 12.94 -41.45
C PRO A 29 -12.29 14.37 -41.15
N SER A 30 -11.35 15.31 -41.20
CA SER A 30 -11.60 16.74 -41.16
C SER A 30 -12.45 17.12 -42.37
N GLY A 31 -13.76 17.26 -42.17
CA GLY A 31 -14.66 17.76 -43.20
C GLY A 31 -14.64 19.28 -43.19
N ASP A 32 -13.77 19.88 -44.00
CA ASP A 32 -13.97 21.26 -44.46
C ASP A 32 -14.63 21.22 -45.84
N ARG A 33 -15.92 21.56 -45.86
CA ARG A 33 -16.67 21.82 -47.09
C ARG A 33 -16.22 23.17 -47.64
N GLN A 34 -15.53 23.16 -48.78
CA GLN A 34 -15.69 24.24 -49.75
C GLN A 34 -16.23 23.64 -51.04
N ALA A 35 -17.47 24.03 -51.34
CA ALA A 35 -18.17 23.74 -52.58
C ALA A 35 -17.48 24.49 -53.74
N GLY A 36 -17.26 23.82 -54.87
CA GLY A 36 -16.68 24.47 -56.05
C GLY A 36 -16.52 23.57 -57.26
N ARG A 37 -17.59 23.49 -58.06
CA ARG A 37 -17.68 23.22 -59.51
C ARG A 37 -17.08 21.94 -60.09
N GLU A 38 -17.98 21.14 -60.64
CA GLU A 38 -17.75 19.99 -61.52
C GLU A 38 -17.00 20.36 -62.80
N GLY A 39 -16.03 19.52 -63.17
CA GLY A 39 -15.42 19.45 -64.50
C GLY A 39 -15.11 17.98 -64.82
N PRO A 40 -15.30 17.52 -66.07
CA PRO A 40 -15.12 16.12 -66.45
C PRO A 40 -13.63 15.79 -66.61
N ASP A 41 -13.29 14.50 -66.45
CA ASP A 41 -11.94 13.92 -66.57
C ASP A 41 -10.96 14.14 -65.40
N ARG A 42 -11.09 13.29 -64.37
CA ARG A 42 -9.94 12.76 -63.60
C ARG A 42 -10.09 11.27 -63.34
N PRO A 43 -8.99 10.49 -63.38
CA PRO A 43 -9.01 9.04 -63.25
C PRO A 43 -9.58 8.62 -61.90
N ARG A 44 -10.34 7.51 -61.87
CA ARG A 44 -10.87 6.89 -60.65
C ARG A 44 -9.78 6.84 -59.58
N ALA A 45 -9.99 7.58 -58.49
CA ALA A 45 -9.21 7.41 -57.28
C ALA A 45 -9.37 5.95 -56.81
N SER A 46 -8.24 5.26 -56.63
CA SER A 46 -8.18 3.90 -56.12
C SER A 46 -8.84 3.81 -54.73
N PRO A 47 -9.60 2.74 -54.40
CA PRO A 47 -10.32 2.64 -53.13
C PRO A 47 -9.45 2.32 -51.90
N ASP A 48 -8.12 2.46 -51.97
CA ASP A 48 -7.20 1.92 -50.96
C ASP A 48 -6.89 2.86 -49.77
N ALA A 49 -7.64 3.94 -49.62
CA ALA A 49 -7.52 4.82 -48.45
C ALA A 49 -8.44 4.35 -47.31
N SER A 50 -8.08 3.28 -46.58
CA SER A 50 -8.68 3.04 -45.24
C SER A 50 -8.08 1.92 -44.37
N ALA A 51 -7.07 1.16 -44.80
CA ALA A 51 -6.46 0.12 -43.93
C ALA A 51 -5.04 0.51 -43.46
N PRO A 52 -4.76 0.55 -42.14
CA PRO A 52 -3.41 0.84 -41.65
C PRO A 52 -2.41 -0.23 -42.11
N SER A 53 -1.20 0.17 -42.52
CA SER A 53 -0.19 -0.76 -43.03
C SER A 53 0.26 -1.78 -41.98
N ALA A 54 0.90 -2.88 -42.40
CA ALA A 54 1.45 -3.87 -41.46
C ALA A 54 2.47 -3.24 -40.48
N ALA A 55 3.26 -2.27 -40.95
CA ALA A 55 4.20 -1.52 -40.14
C ALA A 55 3.49 -0.63 -39.11
N ASP A 56 2.39 0.03 -39.48
CA ASP A 56 1.60 0.86 -38.56
C ASP A 56 0.93 0.02 -37.47
N ARG A 57 0.41 -1.15 -37.84
CA ARG A 57 -0.16 -2.12 -36.89
C ARG A 57 0.90 -2.61 -35.90
N GLN A 58 2.12 -2.85 -36.37
CA GLN A 58 3.21 -3.33 -35.52
C GLN A 58 3.76 -2.23 -34.59
N ALA A 59 3.88 -0.99 -35.07
CA ALA A 59 4.22 0.18 -34.25
C ALA A 59 3.12 0.46 -33.21
N GLY A 60 1.84 0.34 -33.57
CA GLY A 60 0.71 0.43 -32.65
C GLY A 60 0.77 -0.60 -31.53
N ARG A 61 1.12 -1.86 -31.85
CA ARG A 61 1.33 -2.92 -30.86
C ARG A 61 2.50 -2.63 -29.90
N ALA A 62 3.63 -2.13 -30.41
CA ALA A 62 4.76 -1.76 -29.56
C ALA A 62 4.40 -0.65 -28.57
N ARG A 63 3.71 0.39 -29.05
CA ARG A 63 3.20 1.49 -28.21
C ARG A 63 2.25 0.98 -27.13
N PHE A 64 1.35 0.08 -27.51
CA PHE A 64 0.39 -0.53 -26.58
C PHE A 64 1.11 -1.27 -25.44
N PHE A 65 2.09 -2.13 -25.75
CA PHE A 65 2.81 -2.84 -24.72
C PHE A 65 3.67 -1.93 -23.83
N VAL A 66 4.29 -0.88 -24.39
CA VAL A 66 5.02 0.12 -23.58
C VAL A 66 4.10 0.83 -22.61
N THR A 67 2.91 1.25 -23.05
CA THR A 67 1.93 1.90 -22.16
C THR A 67 1.43 0.92 -21.09
N LEU A 68 1.16 -0.33 -21.45
CA LEU A 68 0.71 -1.36 -20.51
C LEU A 68 1.79 -1.67 -19.46
N PHE A 69 3.07 -1.75 -19.88
CA PHE A 69 4.21 -1.92 -18.98
C PHE A 69 4.29 -0.77 -17.97
N ARG A 70 4.17 0.49 -18.41
CA ARG A 70 4.21 1.66 -17.53
C ARG A 70 3.02 1.73 -16.57
N LEU A 71 1.82 1.35 -17.03
CA LEU A 71 0.64 1.23 -16.16
C LEU A 71 0.84 0.16 -15.09
N ALA A 72 1.38 -1.01 -15.45
CA ALA A 72 1.70 -2.07 -14.50
C ALA A 72 2.70 -1.55 -13.44
N LEU A 73 3.76 -0.86 -13.85
CA LEU A 73 4.70 -0.25 -12.91
C LEU A 73 4.06 0.83 -12.03
N PHE A 74 3.16 1.66 -12.57
CA PHE A 74 2.42 2.66 -11.77
C PHE A 74 1.58 2.01 -10.67
N VAL A 75 0.87 0.92 -10.99
CA VAL A 75 0.11 0.14 -10.00
C VAL A 75 1.06 -0.46 -8.95
N ALA A 76 2.17 -1.05 -9.38
CA ALA A 76 3.16 -1.64 -8.47
C ALA A 76 3.79 -0.59 -7.54
N ILE A 77 4.14 0.60 -8.06
CA ILE A 77 4.67 1.73 -7.27
C ILE A 77 3.65 2.20 -6.26
N THR A 78 2.41 2.45 -6.69
CA THR A 78 1.32 2.92 -5.81
C THR A 78 1.07 1.92 -4.69
N ALA A 79 0.91 0.64 -5.03
CA ALA A 79 0.62 -0.41 -4.06
C ALA A 79 1.82 -0.64 -3.12
N SER A 80 3.06 -0.55 -3.62
CA SER A 80 4.25 -0.60 -2.77
C SER A 80 4.31 0.60 -1.83
N ALA A 81 4.05 1.82 -2.29
CA ALA A 81 4.01 3.02 -1.45
C ALA A 81 2.93 2.94 -0.36
N ALA A 82 1.72 2.47 -0.71
CA ALA A 82 0.66 2.18 0.26
C ALA A 82 1.11 1.14 1.29
N LEU A 83 1.79 0.07 0.87
CA LEU A 83 2.36 -0.92 1.78
C LEU A 83 3.49 -0.36 2.66
N VAL A 84 4.33 0.56 2.17
CA VAL A 84 5.34 1.23 3.02
C VAL A 84 4.66 1.98 4.17
N VAL A 85 3.63 2.78 3.85
CA VAL A 85 2.82 3.49 4.84
C VAL A 85 2.17 2.51 5.81
N GLU A 86 1.59 1.44 5.30
CA GLU A 86 0.92 0.41 6.09
C GLU A 86 1.91 -0.27 7.06
N TYR A 87 3.11 -0.63 6.59
CA TYR A 87 4.19 -1.19 7.43
C TYR A 87 4.65 -0.22 8.53
N GLN A 88 4.59 1.08 8.27
CA GLN A 88 4.89 2.11 9.26
C GLN A 88 3.73 2.34 10.24
N ASN A 89 2.48 2.20 9.80
CA ASN A 89 1.25 2.45 10.56
C ASN A 89 0.72 1.19 11.28
N ALA A 90 1.59 0.36 11.87
CA ALA A 90 1.15 -0.85 12.59
C ALA A 90 0.22 -0.51 13.78
N GLY A 91 -1.09 -0.69 13.58
CA GLY A 91 -2.14 -0.51 14.59
C GLY A 91 -3.35 0.28 14.10
N ASP A 92 -3.14 1.34 13.33
CA ASP A 92 -4.20 2.15 12.70
C ASP A 92 -4.06 2.04 11.17
N PRO A 93 -4.51 0.92 10.60
CA PRO A 93 -4.21 0.61 9.22
C PRO A 93 -4.88 1.62 8.27
N ALA A 94 -4.07 2.42 7.59
CA ALA A 94 -4.55 3.38 6.61
C ALA A 94 -5.24 2.71 5.41
N PHE A 95 -4.82 1.46 5.09
CA PHE A 95 -5.24 0.77 3.87
C PHE A 95 -5.71 -0.68 4.08
N CYS A 96 -5.40 -1.31 5.21
CA CYS A 96 -5.65 -2.74 5.44
C CYS A 96 -6.29 -3.02 6.80
N GLY A 97 -7.59 -3.29 6.89
CA GLY A 97 -8.20 -3.69 8.17
C GLY A 97 -7.43 -4.81 8.91
N VAL A 98 -7.42 -4.75 10.25
CA VAL A 98 -6.71 -5.71 11.12
C VAL A 98 -7.14 -7.16 10.92
N THR A 99 -8.36 -7.36 10.41
CA THR A 99 -8.97 -8.66 10.08
C THR A 99 -8.58 -9.19 8.70
N SER A 100 -7.81 -8.43 7.90
CA SER A 100 -7.41 -8.82 6.56
C SER A 100 -6.17 -9.74 6.55
N GLY A 101 -6.03 -10.58 5.52
CA GLY A 101 -4.83 -11.39 5.31
C GLY A 101 -3.53 -10.58 5.19
N CYS A 102 -3.62 -9.25 5.08
CA CYS A 102 -2.48 -8.34 5.09
C CYS A 102 -1.66 -8.45 6.38
N PHE A 103 -2.30 -8.56 7.54
CA PHE A 103 -1.56 -8.65 8.80
C PHE A 103 -0.71 -9.92 8.88
N ALA A 104 -1.30 -11.08 8.53
CA ALA A 104 -0.61 -12.37 8.52
C ALA A 104 0.65 -12.36 7.63
N VAL A 105 0.56 -11.73 6.46
CA VAL A 105 1.69 -11.58 5.55
C VAL A 105 2.76 -10.64 6.14
N ARG A 106 2.36 -9.52 6.74
CA ARG A 106 3.26 -8.51 7.30
C ARG A 106 4.10 -8.98 8.48
N VAL A 107 3.55 -9.85 9.32
CA VAL A 107 4.29 -10.39 10.48
C VAL A 107 5.03 -11.69 10.16
N SER A 108 4.90 -12.20 8.93
CA SER A 108 5.60 -13.41 8.51
C SER A 108 7.11 -13.18 8.42
N PRO A 109 7.94 -14.24 8.54
CA PRO A 109 9.38 -14.16 8.35
C PRO A 109 9.80 -13.61 6.97
N TYR A 110 8.93 -13.75 5.96
CA TYR A 110 9.19 -13.36 4.57
C TYR A 110 8.99 -11.86 4.31
N SER A 111 8.41 -11.12 5.27
CA SER A 111 8.09 -9.69 5.13
C SER A 111 9.32 -8.76 5.13
N ARG A 112 10.47 -9.25 5.62
CA ARG A 112 11.70 -8.47 5.81
C ARG A 112 12.95 -9.20 5.30
N PRO A 113 13.08 -9.44 3.99
CA PRO A 113 14.31 -9.99 3.44
C PRO A 113 15.51 -9.10 3.80
N PHE A 114 16.58 -9.69 4.32
CA PHE A 114 17.80 -8.98 4.76
C PHE A 114 17.54 -7.85 5.79
N GLY A 115 16.45 -7.95 6.56
CA GLY A 115 16.05 -6.94 7.55
C GLY A 115 15.36 -5.70 6.97
N VAL A 116 15.21 -5.60 5.65
CA VAL A 116 14.53 -4.48 4.99
C VAL A 116 13.09 -4.88 4.67
N PRO A 117 12.08 -4.05 5.00
CA PRO A 117 10.70 -4.31 4.59
C PRO A 117 10.59 -4.52 3.08
N LEU A 118 9.99 -5.63 2.68
CA LEU A 118 9.76 -5.99 1.27
C LEU A 118 9.14 -4.85 0.42
N PRO A 119 8.13 -4.08 0.87
CA PRO A 119 7.60 -2.99 0.06
C PRO A 119 8.59 -1.85 -0.22
N ASN A 120 9.62 -1.66 0.61
CA ASN A 120 10.67 -0.66 0.34
C ASN A 120 11.52 -1.10 -0.86
N LEU A 121 11.88 -2.38 -0.93
CA LEU A 121 12.61 -2.96 -2.04
C LEU A 121 11.79 -2.92 -3.33
N GLY A 122 10.50 -3.28 -3.25
CA GLY A 122 9.56 -3.20 -4.36
C GLY A 122 9.46 -1.76 -4.89
N LEU A 123 9.23 -0.79 -4.01
CA LEU A 123 9.13 0.63 -4.39
C LEU A 123 10.39 1.12 -5.11
N ALA A 124 11.58 0.80 -4.59
CA ALA A 124 12.85 1.16 -5.23
C ALA A 124 13.03 0.48 -6.59
N ALA A 125 12.70 -0.81 -6.70
CA ALA A 125 12.82 -1.56 -7.95
C ALA A 125 11.85 -1.05 -9.03
N TYR A 126 10.57 -0.86 -8.72
CA TYR A 126 9.57 -0.44 -9.70
C TYR A 126 9.76 1.01 -10.17
N THR A 127 10.18 1.91 -9.27
CA THR A 127 10.54 3.30 -9.65
C THR A 127 11.76 3.33 -10.57
N THR A 128 12.78 2.51 -10.28
CA THR A 128 13.96 2.35 -11.14
C THR A 128 13.59 1.80 -12.51
N LEU A 129 12.76 0.76 -12.57
CA LEU A 129 12.26 0.20 -13.83
C LEU A 129 11.43 1.21 -14.63
N LEU A 130 10.61 2.02 -13.96
CA LEU A 130 9.82 3.06 -14.63
C LEU A 130 10.75 4.12 -15.22
N ALA A 131 11.71 4.62 -14.45
CA ALA A 131 12.71 5.57 -14.93
C ALA A 131 13.51 5.01 -16.12
N ALA A 132 13.98 3.76 -16.02
CA ALA A 132 14.65 3.06 -17.12
C ALA A 132 13.76 2.98 -18.38
N SER A 133 12.46 2.74 -18.22
CA SER A 133 11.50 2.69 -19.33
C SER A 133 11.26 4.03 -20.02
N LEU A 134 11.50 5.15 -19.32
CA LEU A 134 11.40 6.51 -19.87
C LEU A 134 12.69 6.91 -20.60
N LEU A 135 13.83 6.36 -20.17
CA LEU A 135 15.15 6.64 -20.73
C LEU A 135 15.59 5.62 -21.79
N ALA A 136 14.88 4.50 -21.94
CA ALA A 136 15.21 3.45 -22.89
C ALA A 136 15.11 3.95 -24.34
N ARG A 137 16.28 4.03 -25.01
CA ARG A 137 16.40 4.48 -26.41
C ARG A 137 16.85 3.41 -27.39
N GLU A 138 17.37 2.30 -26.89
CA GLU A 138 18.06 1.29 -27.69
C GLU A 138 17.56 -0.10 -27.33
N ARG A 139 17.66 -1.04 -28.27
CA ARG A 139 17.25 -2.44 -28.06
C ARG A 139 17.86 -3.08 -26.80
N ARG A 140 19.13 -2.80 -26.49
CA ARG A 140 19.80 -3.32 -25.28
C ARG A 140 19.11 -2.87 -24.00
N HIS A 141 18.58 -1.64 -23.96
CA HIS A 141 17.84 -1.11 -22.81
C HIS A 141 16.56 -1.92 -22.58
N HIS A 142 15.80 -2.22 -23.63
CA HIS A 142 14.57 -3.02 -23.52
C HIS A 142 14.84 -4.47 -23.12
N VAL A 143 15.93 -5.07 -23.59
CA VAL A 143 16.36 -6.41 -23.15
C VAL A 143 16.75 -6.40 -21.68
N ALA A 144 17.55 -5.41 -21.24
CA ALA A 144 17.92 -5.28 -19.83
C ALA A 144 16.70 -5.07 -18.92
N ILE A 145 15.75 -4.22 -19.33
CA ILE A 145 14.48 -4.02 -18.62
C ILE A 145 13.67 -5.32 -18.56
N ALA A 146 13.61 -6.10 -19.64
CA ALA A 146 12.90 -7.37 -19.66
C ALA A 146 13.53 -8.41 -18.72
N ILE A 147 14.87 -8.49 -18.68
CA ILE A 147 15.58 -9.38 -17.74
C ILE A 147 15.29 -8.96 -16.30
N ALA A 148 15.44 -7.67 -15.98
CA ALA A 148 15.17 -7.15 -14.64
C ALA A 148 13.69 -7.36 -14.22
N SER A 149 12.76 -7.14 -15.15
CA SER A 149 11.33 -7.38 -14.91
C SER A 149 11.02 -8.88 -14.74
N ALA A 150 11.72 -9.77 -15.43
CA ALA A 150 11.58 -11.21 -15.27
C ALA A 150 12.04 -11.69 -13.88
N VAL A 151 13.13 -11.13 -13.35
CA VAL A 151 13.55 -11.37 -11.96
C VAL A 151 12.46 -10.93 -10.98
N GLY A 152 11.89 -9.74 -11.18
CA GLY A 152 10.76 -9.26 -10.38
C GLY A 152 9.52 -10.16 -10.49
N GLY A 153 9.18 -10.62 -11.70
CA GLY A 153 8.08 -11.54 -11.96
C GLY A 153 8.27 -12.91 -11.29
N LEU A 154 9.49 -13.46 -11.31
CA LEU A 154 9.82 -14.68 -10.58
C LEU A 154 9.66 -14.48 -9.07
N GLY A 155 10.16 -13.35 -8.54
CA GLY A 155 9.93 -12.96 -7.15
C GLY A 155 8.45 -12.91 -6.79
N ALA A 156 7.62 -12.29 -7.63
CA ALA A 156 6.17 -12.23 -7.46
C ALA A 156 5.51 -13.62 -7.47
N THR A 157 5.93 -14.53 -8.36
CA THR A 157 5.45 -15.93 -8.34
C THR A 157 5.78 -16.63 -7.03
N VAL A 158 7.00 -16.46 -6.52
CA VAL A 158 7.43 -17.03 -5.24
C VAL A 158 6.62 -16.45 -4.09
N LEU A 159 6.42 -15.12 -4.03
CA LEU A 159 5.66 -14.45 -2.98
C LEU A 159 4.17 -14.85 -2.99
N LEU A 160 3.56 -14.99 -4.15
CA LEU A 160 2.21 -15.54 -4.28
C LEU A 160 2.13 -16.99 -3.80
N GLY A 161 3.12 -17.81 -4.14
CA GLY A 161 3.24 -19.18 -3.64
C GLY A 161 3.37 -19.23 -2.12
N LEU A 162 4.19 -18.37 -1.52
CA LEU A 162 4.33 -18.27 -0.06
C LEU A 162 3.01 -17.86 0.60
N GLN A 163 2.28 -16.90 0.04
CA GLN A 163 0.96 -16.51 0.55
C GLN A 163 -0.05 -17.67 0.48
N ALA A 164 -0.07 -18.41 -0.63
CA ALA A 164 -1.00 -19.51 -0.86
C ALA A 164 -0.69 -20.75 -0.01
N PHE A 165 0.57 -21.16 0.07
CA PHE A 165 0.96 -22.48 0.60
C PHE A 165 1.65 -22.41 1.97
N ALA A 166 2.41 -21.36 2.27
CA ALA A 166 3.16 -21.25 3.54
C ALA A 166 2.41 -20.42 4.60
N ILE A 167 1.78 -19.32 4.20
CA ILE A 167 1.08 -18.39 5.11
C ILE A 167 -0.40 -18.76 5.23
N GLY A 168 -1.02 -19.28 4.15
CA GLY A 168 -2.44 -19.61 4.11
C GLY A 168 -3.36 -18.38 4.14
N ALA A 169 -2.84 -17.20 3.78
CA ALA A 169 -3.60 -15.95 3.75
C ALA A 169 -3.10 -15.02 2.64
N PHE A 170 -4.03 -14.29 2.01
CA PHE A 170 -3.71 -13.35 0.94
C PHE A 170 -3.79 -11.89 1.41
N CYS A 171 -2.72 -11.13 1.16
CA CYS A 171 -2.74 -9.68 1.28
C CYS A 171 -3.17 -9.06 -0.05
N GLY A 172 -4.30 -8.34 -0.09
CA GLY A 172 -4.81 -7.76 -1.33
C GLY A 172 -3.85 -6.78 -2.01
N TRP A 173 -3.07 -6.02 -1.25
CA TRP A 173 -2.06 -5.12 -1.80
C TRP A 173 -0.80 -5.86 -2.28
N CYS A 174 -0.35 -6.91 -1.58
CA CYS A 174 0.76 -7.73 -2.07
C CYS A 174 0.36 -8.43 -3.36
N VAL A 175 -0.84 -9.01 -3.42
CA VAL A 175 -1.40 -9.59 -4.64
C VAL A 175 -1.46 -8.55 -5.77
N ALA A 176 -1.89 -7.32 -5.49
CA ALA A 176 -1.87 -6.26 -6.50
C ALA A 176 -0.46 -5.94 -7.02
N VAL A 177 0.54 -5.87 -6.14
CA VAL A 177 1.96 -5.69 -6.52
C VAL A 177 2.45 -6.88 -7.34
N ASP A 178 2.20 -8.10 -6.89
CA ASP A 178 2.68 -9.33 -7.52
C ASP A 178 2.08 -9.50 -8.93
N LEU A 179 0.77 -9.27 -9.08
CA LEU A 179 0.10 -9.30 -10.38
C LEU A 179 0.62 -8.20 -11.31
N ALA A 180 0.87 -7.01 -10.78
CA ALA A 180 1.47 -5.92 -11.55
C ALA A 180 2.91 -6.24 -12.00
N ALA A 181 3.71 -6.88 -11.15
CA ALA A 181 5.05 -7.34 -11.50
C ALA A 181 5.03 -8.42 -12.59
N LEU A 182 4.11 -9.38 -12.51
CA LEU A 182 3.91 -10.39 -13.55
C LEU A 182 3.48 -9.76 -14.88
N ALA A 183 2.53 -8.81 -14.84
CA ALA A 183 2.13 -8.06 -16.03
C ALA A 183 3.30 -7.26 -16.62
N ALA A 184 4.14 -6.64 -15.78
CA ALA A 184 5.34 -5.94 -16.22
C ALA A 184 6.37 -6.89 -16.85
N ALA A 185 6.59 -8.08 -16.27
CA ALA A 185 7.47 -9.11 -16.83
C ALA A 185 7.00 -9.59 -18.21
N VAL A 186 5.71 -9.91 -18.35
CA VAL A 186 5.14 -10.36 -19.63
C VAL A 186 5.21 -9.25 -20.68
N THR A 187 4.81 -8.03 -20.34
CA THR A 187 4.78 -6.92 -21.31
C THR A 187 6.17 -6.47 -21.73
N SER A 188 7.14 -6.42 -20.81
CA SER A 188 8.54 -6.13 -21.16
C SER A 188 9.17 -7.21 -22.03
N ALA A 189 8.85 -8.50 -21.81
CA ALA A 189 9.28 -9.58 -22.69
C ALA A 189 8.68 -9.43 -24.10
N LEU A 190 7.41 -9.05 -24.22
CA LEU A 190 6.77 -8.78 -25.51
C LEU A 190 7.39 -7.57 -26.23
N ILE A 191 7.75 -6.51 -25.50
CA ILE A 191 8.47 -5.34 -26.05
C ILE A 191 9.85 -5.77 -26.56
N ALA A 192 10.62 -6.52 -25.76
CA ALA A 192 11.93 -7.02 -26.15
C ALA A 192 11.83 -7.93 -27.39
N TRP A 193 10.84 -8.82 -27.43
CA TRP A 193 10.59 -9.69 -28.59
C TRP A 193 10.26 -8.89 -29.85
N GLN A 194 9.47 -7.82 -29.75
CA GLN A 194 9.20 -6.92 -30.88
C GLN A 194 10.43 -6.15 -31.32
N ALA A 195 11.27 -5.70 -30.38
CA ALA A 195 12.54 -5.04 -30.67
C ALA A 195 13.50 -5.96 -31.44
N TRP A 196 13.34 -7.27 -31.31
CA TRP A 196 14.10 -8.27 -32.05
C TRP A 196 13.56 -8.51 -33.47
N ARG A 197 12.23 -8.42 -33.66
CA ARG A 197 11.57 -8.69 -34.96
C ARG A 197 11.45 -7.48 -35.89
N MET A 198 11.60 -6.26 -35.38
CA MET A 198 11.44 -5.04 -36.16
C MET A 198 12.79 -4.46 -36.62
N PRO A 199 12.84 -3.77 -37.77
CA PRO A 199 13.98 -2.91 -38.11
C PRO A 199 14.23 -1.90 -37.00
N ARG A 200 15.49 -1.73 -36.58
CA ARG A 200 15.89 -0.90 -35.41
C ARG A 200 15.24 0.49 -35.43
N ALA A 201 15.40 1.23 -36.53
CA ALA A 201 14.86 2.58 -36.68
C ALA A 201 13.32 2.66 -36.66
N ALA A 202 12.60 1.57 -36.97
CA ALA A 202 11.13 1.53 -36.87
C ALA A 202 10.68 1.26 -35.43
N PHE A 203 11.37 0.37 -34.73
CA PHE A 203 11.11 0.11 -33.32
C PHE A 203 11.45 1.32 -32.44
N ASP A 204 12.61 1.94 -32.65
CA ASP A 204 13.06 3.10 -31.87
C ASP A 204 12.05 4.25 -31.96
N ARG A 205 11.54 4.57 -33.16
CA ARG A 205 10.46 5.56 -33.35
C ARG A 205 9.13 5.15 -32.74
N ALA A 206 8.83 3.85 -32.66
CA ALA A 206 7.58 3.36 -32.09
C ALA A 206 7.59 3.31 -30.55
N ALA A 207 8.76 3.00 -29.97
CA ALA A 207 8.97 2.83 -28.54
C ALA A 207 9.29 4.16 -27.83
N GLN A 208 9.90 5.12 -28.53
CA GLN A 208 10.19 6.44 -27.98
C GLN A 208 8.91 7.26 -27.80
N GLY A 209 8.68 7.72 -26.56
CA GLY A 209 7.76 8.83 -26.29
C GLY A 209 8.54 10.14 -26.32
N GLY A 210 7.87 11.25 -26.64
CA GLY A 210 8.51 12.57 -26.54
C GLY A 210 8.65 13.02 -25.08
N LEU A 211 9.32 14.16 -24.92
CA LEU A 211 9.54 14.81 -23.63
C LEU A 211 8.23 15.02 -22.84
N PRO A 212 7.11 15.48 -23.43
CA PRO A 212 5.82 15.58 -22.75
C PRO A 212 5.31 14.25 -22.19
N SER A 213 5.52 13.13 -22.89
CA SER A 213 5.15 11.82 -22.38
C SER A 213 6.02 11.42 -21.19
N ALA A 214 7.32 11.69 -21.23
CA ALA A 214 8.25 11.35 -20.15
C ALA A 214 7.96 12.17 -18.88
N THR A 215 7.71 13.48 -19.02
CA THR A 215 7.35 14.34 -17.89
C THR A 215 6.02 13.94 -17.27
N ALA A 216 5.03 13.58 -18.09
CA ALA A 216 3.73 13.13 -17.58
C ALA A 216 3.82 11.83 -16.76
N TRP A 217 4.58 10.83 -17.23
CA TRP A 217 4.82 9.59 -16.47
C TRP A 217 5.69 9.83 -15.23
N GLY A 218 6.66 10.75 -15.29
CA GLY A 218 7.45 11.16 -14.13
C GLY A 218 6.57 11.81 -13.05
N ALA A 219 5.75 12.78 -13.42
CA ALA A 219 4.79 13.42 -12.52
C ALA A 219 3.77 12.41 -11.96
N ALA A 220 3.30 11.48 -12.79
CA ALA A 220 2.43 10.40 -12.34
C ALA A 220 3.11 9.50 -11.32
N SER A 221 4.39 9.16 -11.51
CA SER A 221 5.16 8.40 -10.52
C SER A 221 5.31 9.16 -9.20
N VAL A 222 5.59 10.46 -9.23
CA VAL A 222 5.68 11.28 -8.01
C VAL A 222 4.35 11.27 -7.26
N ALA A 223 3.23 11.42 -7.95
CA ALA A 223 1.90 11.32 -7.36
C ALA A 223 1.57 9.90 -6.84
N ALA A 224 1.96 8.85 -7.57
CA ALA A 224 1.79 7.46 -7.15
C ALA A 224 2.51 7.13 -5.83
N ILE A 225 3.64 7.80 -5.58
CA ILE A 225 4.39 7.69 -4.32
C ILE A 225 3.78 8.62 -3.27
N GLY A 226 3.59 9.90 -3.60
CA GLY A 226 3.20 10.92 -2.62
C GLY A 226 1.77 10.77 -2.10
N LEU A 227 0.80 10.44 -2.96
CA LEU A 227 -0.61 10.37 -2.56
C LEU A 227 -0.86 9.31 -1.47
N PRO A 228 -0.35 8.06 -1.56
CA PRO A 228 -0.48 7.11 -0.45
C PRO A 228 0.09 7.62 0.88
N PHE A 229 1.23 8.33 0.88
CA PHE A 229 1.81 8.90 2.11
C PHE A 229 0.95 10.05 2.67
N LEU A 230 0.44 10.91 1.80
CA LEU A 230 -0.49 11.99 2.19
C LEU A 230 -1.78 11.42 2.79
N TRP A 231 -2.37 10.38 2.19
CA TRP A 231 -3.53 9.69 2.75
C TRP A 231 -3.20 8.97 4.05
N GLY A 232 -2.02 8.35 4.14
CA GLY A 232 -1.53 7.67 5.33
C GLY A 232 -1.37 8.55 6.56
N ALA A 233 -1.22 9.86 6.37
CA ALA A 233 -1.17 10.84 7.46
C ALA A 233 -2.55 11.14 8.08
N HIS A 234 -3.63 10.73 7.40
CA HIS A 234 -5.03 10.97 7.77
C HIS A 234 -5.87 9.67 7.65
N PRO A 235 -5.52 8.62 8.43
CA PRO A 235 -6.18 7.32 8.34
C PRO A 235 -7.67 7.41 8.69
N VAL A 236 -8.46 6.53 8.08
CA VAL A 236 -9.86 6.34 8.46
C VAL A 236 -9.88 5.50 9.74
N ILE A 237 -10.20 6.14 10.86
CA ILE A 237 -10.31 5.46 12.15
C ILE A 237 -11.53 4.52 12.09
N PRO A 238 -11.36 3.20 12.22
CA PRO A 238 -12.49 2.27 12.23
C PRO A 238 -13.37 2.54 13.45
N PRO A 239 -14.67 2.19 13.41
CA PRO A 239 -15.51 2.26 14.60
C PRO A 239 -14.91 1.39 15.70
N LEU A 240 -14.95 1.89 16.94
CA LEU A 240 -14.41 1.15 18.09
C LEU A 240 -15.19 -0.16 18.26
N PRO A 241 -14.52 -1.26 18.59
CA PRO A 241 -15.19 -2.44 19.09
C PRO A 241 -16.11 -2.07 20.27
N PRO A 242 -17.34 -2.62 20.36
CA PRO A 242 -18.29 -2.27 21.43
C PRO A 242 -17.69 -2.40 22.84
N ASP A 243 -16.86 -3.42 23.05
CA ASP A 243 -16.18 -3.64 24.32
C ASP A 243 -15.21 -2.50 24.70
N ILE A 244 -14.49 -1.94 23.71
CA ILE A 244 -13.56 -0.82 23.93
C ILE A 244 -14.32 0.50 24.04
N ALA A 245 -15.41 0.65 23.28
CA ALA A 245 -16.31 1.80 23.37
C ALA A 245 -16.91 1.91 24.78
N ALA A 246 -17.30 0.79 25.40
CA ALA A 246 -17.85 0.74 26.76
C ALA A 246 -16.83 1.13 27.84
N LEU A 247 -15.52 1.08 27.56
CA LEU A 247 -14.47 1.49 28.48
C LEU A 247 -14.11 2.98 28.36
N GLN A 248 -14.60 3.67 27.32
CA GLN A 248 -14.32 5.09 27.13
C GLN A 248 -14.94 5.92 28.25
N GLU A 249 -14.22 6.91 28.76
CA GLU A 249 -14.72 7.87 29.74
C GLU A 249 -14.95 9.22 29.03
N PRO A 250 -16.19 9.74 29.00
CA PRO A 250 -16.46 11.05 28.41
C PRO A 250 -15.59 12.14 29.03
N GLY A 251 -14.96 12.96 28.18
CA GLY A 251 -14.08 14.05 28.62
C GLY A 251 -12.64 13.63 28.95
N LYS A 252 -12.29 12.35 28.85
CA LYS A 252 -10.92 11.85 28.97
C LYS A 252 -10.49 11.05 27.75
N ILE A 253 -9.18 10.94 27.57
CA ILE A 253 -8.57 10.00 26.63
C ILE A 253 -8.40 8.67 27.36
N THR A 254 -9.24 7.68 27.07
CA THR A 254 -9.08 6.34 27.65
C THR A 254 -8.01 5.55 26.93
N VAL A 255 -6.97 5.14 27.65
CA VAL A 255 -5.96 4.19 27.18
C VAL A 255 -6.31 2.79 27.66
N VAL A 256 -6.73 1.90 26.76
CA VAL A 256 -6.97 0.49 27.08
C VAL A 256 -5.79 -0.35 26.63
N ALA A 257 -4.97 -0.83 27.58
CA ALA A 257 -3.75 -1.59 27.33
C ALA A 257 -3.90 -3.07 27.70
N PHE A 258 -3.92 -3.94 26.70
CA PHE A 258 -3.86 -5.40 26.85
C PHE A 258 -2.43 -5.86 27.04
N THR A 259 -2.18 -6.65 28.08
CA THR A 259 -0.81 -6.98 28.48
C THR A 259 -0.66 -8.31 29.21
N ASP A 260 0.59 -8.73 29.32
CA ASP A 260 1.10 -9.92 30.00
C ASP A 260 2.41 -9.54 30.71
N PHE A 261 2.55 -9.88 32.00
CA PHE A 261 3.71 -9.52 32.83
C PHE A 261 4.99 -10.31 32.50
N GLU A 262 4.94 -11.40 31.75
CA GLU A 262 6.11 -12.12 31.24
C GLU A 262 6.47 -11.75 29.80
N CYS A 263 5.58 -11.08 29.07
CA CYS A 263 5.87 -10.63 27.71
C CYS A 263 7.05 -9.62 27.68
N PRO A 264 8.13 -9.91 26.94
CA PRO A 264 9.30 -9.02 26.86
C PRO A 264 8.97 -7.64 26.30
N PHE A 265 8.05 -7.57 25.32
CA PHE A 265 7.62 -6.32 24.71
C PHE A 265 6.73 -5.49 25.66
N CYS A 266 5.88 -6.13 26.44
CA CYS A 266 5.08 -5.48 27.48
C CYS A 266 5.97 -4.90 28.58
N ARG A 267 6.94 -5.68 29.07
CA ARG A 267 7.96 -5.23 30.03
C ARG A 267 8.72 -4.01 29.52
N LYS A 268 9.10 -4.03 28.24
CA LYS A 268 9.80 -2.91 27.60
C LYS A 268 8.92 -1.67 27.44
N LEU A 269 7.62 -1.84 27.17
CA LEU A 269 6.68 -0.72 26.99
C LEU A 269 6.33 -0.04 28.31
N HIS A 270 6.19 -0.78 29.41
CA HIS A 270 5.72 -0.26 30.70
C HIS A 270 6.40 1.04 31.16
N PRO A 271 7.74 1.15 31.25
CA PRO A 271 8.38 2.40 31.68
C PRO A 271 8.22 3.55 30.68
N GLU A 272 7.94 3.26 29.41
CA GLU A 272 7.65 4.28 28.39
C GLU A 272 6.21 4.77 28.50
N MET A 273 5.24 3.92 28.88
CA MET A 273 3.84 4.32 29.08
C MET A 273 3.75 5.50 30.05
N SER A 274 4.41 5.41 31.21
CA SER A 274 4.36 6.49 32.22
C SER A 274 4.85 7.83 31.65
N LYS A 275 5.95 7.82 30.88
CA LYS A 275 6.49 9.03 30.24
C LYS A 275 5.56 9.58 29.15
N ILE A 276 4.86 8.69 28.46
CA ILE A 276 3.95 9.03 27.37
C ILE A 276 2.64 9.61 27.94
N GLU A 277 2.18 9.12 29.08
CA GLU A 277 0.90 9.51 29.71
C GLU A 277 1.04 10.74 30.63
N GLU A 278 2.22 10.97 31.22
CA GLU A 278 2.51 12.09 32.12
C GLU A 278 2.01 13.46 31.63
N PRO A 279 2.19 13.85 30.34
CA PRO A 279 1.73 15.16 29.86
C PRO A 279 0.20 15.37 29.89
N TYR A 280 -0.58 14.29 29.98
CA TYR A 280 -2.04 14.35 29.94
C TYR A 280 -2.68 14.41 31.32
N GLY A 281 -1.98 13.92 32.36
CA GLY A 281 -2.47 13.92 33.75
C GLY A 281 -3.91 13.40 33.87
N ASP A 282 -4.77 14.17 34.55
CA ASP A 282 -6.16 13.81 34.80
C ASP A 282 -7.05 13.74 33.54
N GLN A 283 -6.55 14.22 32.39
CA GLN A 283 -7.24 14.11 31.09
C GLN A 283 -7.16 12.69 30.52
N LEU A 284 -6.38 11.81 31.12
CA LEU A 284 -6.16 10.44 30.65
C LEU A 284 -6.66 9.42 31.67
N ARG A 285 -7.30 8.36 31.19
CA ARG A 285 -7.65 7.19 32.00
C ARG A 285 -6.96 5.95 31.47
N HIS A 286 -6.05 5.38 32.26
CA HIS A 286 -5.40 4.12 31.93
C HIS A 286 -6.23 2.93 32.42
N VAL A 287 -6.59 2.04 31.51
CA VAL A 287 -7.28 0.78 31.78
C VAL A 287 -6.38 -0.36 31.31
N ARG A 288 -5.88 -1.15 32.24
CA ARG A 288 -5.04 -2.31 31.93
C ARG A 288 -5.88 -3.59 31.91
N LYS A 289 -5.71 -4.38 30.87
CA LYS A 289 -6.44 -5.62 30.59
C LYS A 289 -5.49 -6.81 30.55
N MET A 290 -5.83 -7.88 31.26
CA MET A 290 -4.95 -9.03 31.45
C MET A 290 -5.15 -10.08 30.36
N VAL A 291 -4.07 -10.41 29.64
CA VAL A 291 -4.07 -11.46 28.61
C VAL A 291 -2.89 -12.40 28.84
N PRO A 292 -2.92 -13.24 29.89
CA PRO A 292 -1.82 -14.15 30.18
C PRO A 292 -1.66 -15.18 29.06
N LEU A 293 -0.52 -15.18 28.38
CA LEU A 293 -0.27 -16.07 27.26
C LEU A 293 0.04 -17.49 27.76
N PRO A 294 -0.50 -18.55 27.13
CA PRO A 294 -0.23 -19.93 27.55
C PRO A 294 1.26 -20.33 27.52
N SER A 295 2.06 -19.66 26.69
CA SER A 295 3.51 -19.85 26.61
C SER A 295 4.30 -19.19 27.76
N HIS A 296 3.61 -18.45 28.64
CA HIS A 296 4.18 -17.72 29.76
C HIS A 296 3.62 -18.29 31.09
N PRO A 297 4.32 -19.26 31.72
CA PRO A 297 3.82 -19.96 32.90
C PRO A 297 3.47 -19.06 34.08
N GLY A 298 4.19 -17.95 34.24
CA GLY A 298 3.99 -16.98 35.32
C GLY A 298 3.05 -15.83 35.00
N ALA A 299 2.54 -15.75 33.76
CA ALA A 299 1.64 -14.68 33.36
C ALA A 299 0.30 -14.73 34.11
N LEU A 300 -0.29 -15.92 34.28
CA LEU A 300 -1.57 -16.07 34.98
C LEU A 300 -1.46 -15.76 36.49
N PRO A 301 -0.47 -16.29 37.24
CA PRO A 301 -0.24 -15.88 38.63
C PRO A 301 -0.06 -14.36 38.78
N ALA A 302 0.72 -13.74 37.89
CA ALA A 302 0.95 -12.30 37.88
C ALA A 302 -0.32 -11.50 37.58
N ALA A 303 -1.13 -11.94 36.61
CA ALA A 303 -2.41 -11.32 36.29
C ALA A 303 -3.38 -11.36 37.48
N LYS A 304 -3.46 -12.50 38.19
CA LYS A 304 -4.27 -12.61 39.42
C LYS A 304 -3.80 -11.63 40.48
N ALA A 305 -2.48 -11.55 40.71
CA ALA A 305 -1.92 -10.62 41.68
C ALA A 305 -2.23 -9.16 41.33
N TYR A 306 -2.17 -8.78 40.05
CA TYR A 306 -2.56 -7.45 39.59
C TYR A 306 -4.06 -7.16 39.83
N VAL A 307 -4.95 -8.09 39.47
CA VAL A 307 -6.40 -7.94 39.68
C VAL A 307 -6.75 -7.80 41.16
N CYS A 308 -6.03 -8.53 42.02
CA CYS A 308 -6.17 -8.48 43.47
C CYS A 308 -5.56 -7.24 44.14
N ALA A 309 -4.80 -6.41 43.42
CA ALA A 309 -4.33 -5.14 43.94
C ALA A 309 -5.49 -4.11 43.97
N PRO A 310 -5.63 -3.34 45.07
CA PRO A 310 -6.54 -2.19 45.12
C PRO A 310 -6.27 -1.22 43.96
N GLU A 311 -7.30 -0.54 43.48
CA GLU A 311 -7.23 0.30 42.28
C GLU A 311 -6.13 1.37 42.38
N GLU A 312 -6.03 2.03 43.54
CA GLU A 312 -5.02 3.05 43.85
C GLU A 312 -3.59 2.51 43.94
N LYS A 313 -3.42 1.18 44.07
CA LYS A 313 -2.11 0.51 44.12
C LYS A 313 -1.79 -0.29 42.85
N ARG A 314 -2.70 -0.37 41.87
CA ARG A 314 -2.52 -1.18 40.65
C ARG A 314 -1.29 -0.79 39.84
N GLU A 315 -0.97 0.49 39.73
CA GLU A 315 0.20 0.92 38.96
C GLU A 315 1.51 0.51 39.64
N GLN A 316 1.59 0.65 40.97
CA GLN A 316 2.72 0.16 41.76
C GLN A 316 2.83 -1.37 41.69
N ALA A 317 1.70 -2.08 41.72
CA ALA A 317 1.66 -3.53 41.53
C ALA A 317 2.19 -3.93 40.14
N ALA A 318 1.77 -3.24 39.08
CA ALA A 318 2.27 -3.49 37.74
C ALA A 318 3.79 -3.30 37.64
N ALA A 319 4.33 -2.23 38.23
CA ALA A 319 5.77 -1.98 38.28
C ALA A 319 6.54 -3.10 38.99
N LEU A 320 6.03 -3.59 40.13
CA LEU A 320 6.62 -4.71 40.87
C LEU A 320 6.57 -6.01 40.06
N LEU A 321 5.46 -6.29 39.36
CA LEU A 321 5.28 -7.49 38.56
C LEU A 321 6.17 -7.49 37.30
N TYR A 322 6.31 -6.37 36.60
CA TYR A 322 7.20 -6.27 35.43
C TYR A 322 8.69 -6.33 35.81
N SER A 323 9.06 -5.78 36.97
CA SER A 323 10.44 -5.81 37.48
C SER A 323 10.80 -7.14 38.14
N ALA A 324 9.84 -8.03 38.37
CA ALA A 324 10.08 -9.31 39.00
C ALA A 324 11.05 -10.18 38.16
N PRO A 325 12.11 -10.73 38.78
CA PRO A 325 13.00 -11.69 38.14
C PRO A 325 12.27 -12.93 37.60
N PRO A 326 12.82 -13.63 36.59
CA PRO A 326 12.27 -14.90 36.11
C PRO A 326 12.01 -15.90 37.25
N GLY A 327 10.89 -16.62 37.18
CA GLY A 327 10.50 -17.60 38.20
C GLY A 327 10.02 -17.02 39.53
N ARG A 328 9.84 -15.70 39.66
CA ARG A 328 9.17 -15.07 40.81
C ARG A 328 7.66 -14.96 40.66
N LEU A 329 7.16 -15.01 39.43
CA LEU A 329 5.75 -14.90 39.09
C LEU A 329 5.07 -16.29 39.14
N THR A 330 5.23 -17.04 40.23
CA THR A 330 4.54 -18.33 40.43
C THR A 330 3.42 -18.18 41.44
N ASP A 331 2.49 -19.13 41.49
CA ASP A 331 1.37 -19.09 42.45
C ASP A 331 1.86 -18.95 43.91
N GLU A 332 2.99 -19.57 44.25
CA GLU A 332 3.57 -19.54 45.59
C GLU A 332 4.30 -18.23 45.89
N ARG A 333 4.89 -17.59 44.87
CA ARG A 333 5.82 -16.47 45.05
C ARG A 333 5.22 -15.13 44.70
N VAL A 334 4.15 -15.07 43.90
CA VAL A 334 3.59 -13.81 43.39
C VAL A 334 3.07 -12.91 44.50
N ALA A 335 2.51 -13.47 45.58
CA ALA A 335 2.10 -12.68 46.74
C ALA A 335 3.28 -11.93 47.38
N SER A 336 4.48 -12.53 47.40
CA SER A 336 5.70 -11.88 47.91
C SER A 336 6.21 -10.75 47.02
N VAL A 337 5.83 -10.73 45.73
CA VAL A 337 6.17 -9.64 44.81
C VAL A 337 5.41 -8.38 45.19
N LEU A 338 4.17 -8.51 45.68
CA LEU A 338 3.34 -7.40 46.13
C LEU A 338 3.55 -6.99 47.59
N ALA A 339 4.44 -7.68 48.33
CA ALA A 339 4.72 -7.37 49.73
C ALA A 339 5.05 -5.89 50.01
N PRO A 340 5.81 -5.16 49.15
CA PRO A 340 6.08 -3.73 49.35
C PRO A 340 4.83 -2.85 49.39
N LEU A 341 3.69 -3.32 48.88
CA LEU A 341 2.42 -2.58 48.88
C LEU A 341 1.68 -2.64 50.21
N GLY A 342 2.16 -3.45 51.18
CA GLY A 342 1.53 -3.60 52.49
C GLY A 342 0.12 -4.19 52.43
N LEU A 343 -0.15 -5.10 51.48
CA LEU A 343 -1.44 -5.79 51.37
C LEU A 343 -1.56 -6.87 52.46
N SER A 344 -2.77 -7.05 52.99
CA SER A 344 -3.08 -8.15 53.91
C SER A 344 -2.79 -9.49 53.24
N SER A 345 -1.91 -10.30 53.85
CA SER A 345 -1.55 -11.62 53.30
C SER A 345 -2.72 -12.59 53.24
N THR A 346 -3.73 -12.41 54.11
CA THR A 346 -4.91 -13.27 54.17
C THR A 346 -5.87 -12.90 53.05
N ASP A 347 -6.15 -11.60 52.88
CA ASP A 347 -7.07 -11.11 51.85
C ASP A 347 -6.49 -11.31 50.45
N LEU A 348 -5.18 -11.08 50.29
CA LEU A 348 -4.49 -11.32 49.02
C LEU A 348 -4.56 -12.80 48.63
N ARG A 349 -4.29 -13.74 49.55
CA ARG A 349 -4.41 -15.17 49.27
C ARG A 349 -5.84 -15.58 48.94
N ALA A 350 -6.81 -15.07 49.69
CA ALA A 350 -8.23 -15.32 49.41
C ALA A 350 -8.59 -14.85 48.00
N CYS A 351 -8.21 -13.62 47.63
CA CYS A 351 -8.45 -13.07 46.30
C CYS A 351 -7.75 -13.87 45.18
N LEU A 352 -6.48 -14.24 45.36
CA LEU A 352 -5.72 -15.02 44.36
C LEU A 352 -6.40 -16.36 44.03
N SER A 353 -7.04 -16.97 45.03
CA SER A 353 -7.78 -18.23 44.87
C SER A 353 -9.25 -18.07 44.46
N ALA A 354 -9.77 -16.84 44.42
CA ALA A 354 -11.19 -16.61 44.20
C ALA A 354 -11.60 -16.91 42.73
N PRO A 355 -12.71 -17.64 42.50
CA PRO A 355 -13.23 -17.85 41.15
C PRO A 355 -13.54 -16.55 40.40
N ALA A 356 -13.93 -15.49 41.14
CA ALA A 356 -14.19 -14.17 40.57
C ALA A 356 -12.93 -13.55 39.94
N THR A 357 -11.75 -13.77 40.52
CA THR A 357 -10.47 -13.27 39.98
C THR A 357 -10.14 -13.96 38.66
N GLN A 358 -10.35 -15.27 38.58
CA GLN A 358 -10.19 -16.01 37.32
C GLN A 358 -11.18 -15.54 36.27
N ALA A 359 -12.46 -15.38 36.63
CA ALA A 359 -13.50 -14.91 35.71
C ALA A 359 -13.21 -13.51 35.15
N ALA A 360 -12.63 -12.60 35.95
CA ALA A 360 -12.21 -11.28 35.48
C ALA A 360 -11.12 -11.35 34.42
N ILE A 361 -10.12 -12.24 34.60
CA ILE A 361 -9.05 -12.47 33.63
C ILE A 361 -9.61 -13.14 32.37
N ASP A 362 -10.47 -14.14 32.52
CA ASP A 362 -11.10 -14.82 31.39
C ASP A 362 -11.95 -13.85 30.54
N ALA A 363 -12.62 -12.89 31.19
CA ALA A 363 -13.36 -11.83 30.49
C ALA A 363 -12.43 -10.90 29.69
N ASP A 364 -11.27 -10.53 30.24
CA ASP A 364 -10.26 -9.74 29.53
C ASP A 364 -9.66 -10.52 28.34
N VAL A 365 -9.37 -11.82 28.50
CA VAL A 365 -8.91 -12.71 27.43
C VAL A 365 -9.97 -12.86 26.33
N ALA A 366 -11.24 -13.03 26.71
CA ALA A 366 -12.34 -13.12 25.75
C ALA A 366 -12.55 -11.81 24.98
N MET A 367 -12.42 -10.67 25.67
CA MET A 367 -12.43 -9.34 25.04
C MET A 367 -11.29 -9.21 24.04
N TYR A 368 -10.08 -9.61 24.43
CA TYR A 368 -8.91 -9.62 23.55
C TYR A 368 -9.13 -10.46 22.28
N GLY A 369 -9.66 -11.69 22.44
CA GLY A 369 -9.95 -12.59 21.33
C GLY A 369 -10.95 -12.03 20.30
N ARG A 370 -11.97 -11.28 20.76
CA ARG A 370 -13.00 -10.69 19.88
C ARG A 370 -12.50 -9.53 19.03
N MET A 371 -11.44 -8.85 19.45
CA MET A 371 -10.88 -7.73 18.68
C MET A 371 -9.99 -8.18 17.52
N GLU A 372 -9.80 -9.50 17.35
CA GLU A 372 -8.86 -10.09 16.39
C GLU A 372 -7.44 -9.51 16.50
N ALA A 373 -7.09 -8.97 17.66
CA ALA A 373 -5.76 -8.46 17.95
C ALA A 373 -4.76 -9.61 17.97
N ARG A 374 -3.61 -9.43 17.32
CA ARG A 374 -2.59 -10.47 17.15
C ARG A 374 -1.24 -9.98 17.67
N GLY A 375 -1.10 -9.99 18.98
CA GLY A 375 0.15 -9.76 19.71
C GLY A 375 -0.03 -8.83 20.91
N LEU A 376 0.83 -8.99 21.90
CA LEU A 376 0.93 -8.08 23.04
C LEU A 376 2.24 -7.29 22.97
N PRO A 377 2.29 -6.04 23.48
CA PRO A 377 1.15 -5.29 23.98
C PRO A 377 0.22 -4.86 22.83
N THR A 378 -1.07 -4.75 23.13
CA THR A 378 -2.04 -4.10 22.23
C THR A 378 -2.71 -2.98 23.01
N THR A 379 -2.70 -1.76 22.48
CA THR A 379 -3.16 -0.57 23.19
C THR A 379 -4.11 0.23 22.33
N TYR A 380 -5.30 0.52 22.84
CA TYR A 380 -6.17 1.55 22.30
C TYR A 380 -5.90 2.86 23.04
N ALA A 381 -5.49 3.90 22.32
CA ALA A 381 -5.41 5.28 22.82
C ALA A 381 -6.60 6.05 22.27
N GLY A 382 -7.63 6.24 23.09
CA GLY A 382 -8.94 6.71 22.64
C GLY A 382 -9.50 5.81 21.55
N ARG A 383 -9.56 6.32 20.32
CA ARG A 383 -10.10 5.61 19.16
C ARG A 383 -9.03 4.92 18.31
N ARG A 384 -7.75 5.14 18.62
CA ARG A 384 -6.61 4.69 17.81
C ARG A 384 -6.00 3.43 18.40
N LEU A 385 -5.79 2.43 17.55
CA LEU A 385 -5.16 1.16 17.93
C LEU A 385 -3.65 1.21 17.66
N VAL A 386 -2.86 0.72 18.60
CA VAL A 386 -1.40 0.57 18.51
C VAL A 386 -1.07 -0.88 18.88
N VAL A 387 -0.38 -1.59 17.97
CA VAL A 387 -0.04 -3.01 18.16
C VAL A 387 1.47 -3.18 18.33
N GLY A 388 1.85 -3.98 19.32
CA GLY A 388 3.24 -4.28 19.67
C GLY A 388 3.94 -3.15 20.41
N TYR A 389 5.24 -3.33 20.67
CA TYR A 389 6.09 -2.31 21.26
C TYR A 389 6.34 -1.16 20.27
N ASN A 390 5.58 -0.08 20.39
CA ASN A 390 5.70 1.09 19.52
C ASN A 390 5.42 2.42 20.27
N PRO A 391 6.38 2.88 21.11
CA PRO A 391 6.18 4.06 21.96
C PRO A 391 5.95 5.35 21.17
N ASP A 392 6.63 5.53 20.02
CA ASP A 392 6.48 6.72 19.19
C ASP A 392 5.06 6.82 18.61
N ARG A 393 4.49 5.69 18.17
CA ARG A 393 3.10 5.65 17.68
C ARG A 393 2.08 5.88 18.77
N LEU A 394 2.32 5.36 19.98
CA LEU A 394 1.42 5.64 21.09
C LEU A 394 1.42 7.13 21.45
N ARG A 395 2.59 7.77 21.42
CA ARG A 395 2.70 9.23 21.63
C ARG A 395 1.95 10.02 20.55
N ASP A 396 2.09 9.63 19.28
CA ASP A 396 1.34 10.25 18.18
C ASP A 396 -0.17 10.03 18.32
N ALA A 397 -0.60 8.82 18.70
CA ALA A 397 -2.01 8.49 18.88
C ALA A 397 -2.66 9.35 19.98
N LEU A 398 -2.02 9.47 21.15
CA LEU A 398 -2.51 10.32 22.24
C LEU A 398 -2.52 11.80 21.85
N ARG A 399 -1.49 12.29 21.16
CA ARG A 399 -1.44 13.68 20.67
C ARG A 399 -2.62 13.99 19.76
N ARG A 400 -2.95 13.07 18.84
CA ARG A 400 -4.05 13.26 17.88
C ARG A 400 -5.43 13.12 18.53
N GLU A 401 -5.61 12.22 19.49
CA GLU A 401 -6.85 12.17 20.29
C GLU A 401 -7.05 13.46 21.08
N ALA A 402 -5.99 13.96 21.74
CA ALA A 402 -6.04 15.22 22.49
C ALA A 402 -6.33 16.43 21.60
N ALA A 403 -5.82 16.45 20.37
CA ALA A 403 -6.10 17.50 19.39
C ALA A 403 -7.53 17.42 18.80
N GLY A 404 -8.28 16.34 19.06
CA GLY A 404 -9.59 16.13 18.43
C GLY A 404 -9.50 15.85 16.93
N ASP A 405 -8.36 15.35 16.44
CA ASP A 405 -8.14 15.10 15.02
C ASP A 405 -9.17 14.07 14.51
N ALA A 406 -10.15 14.58 13.76
CA ALA A 406 -11.20 13.81 13.11
C ALA A 406 -11.08 13.81 11.58
N VAL A 407 -10.08 14.50 11.02
CA VAL A 407 -9.87 14.55 9.57
C VAL A 407 -9.40 13.18 9.08
N SER A 408 -10.35 12.43 8.50
CA SER A 408 -10.10 11.18 7.79
C SER A 408 -10.28 11.41 6.29
N LEU A 409 -9.30 11.02 5.47
CA LEU A 409 -9.45 11.07 4.02
C LEU A 409 -10.08 9.76 3.52
N PRO A 410 -11.26 9.77 2.88
CA PRO A 410 -11.89 8.55 2.43
C PRO A 410 -11.03 7.85 1.37
N LEU A 411 -10.84 6.55 1.56
CA LEU A 411 -10.03 5.73 0.66
C LEU A 411 -10.47 5.76 -0.82
N PRO A 412 -11.77 5.85 -1.17
CA PRO A 412 -12.20 5.95 -2.57
C PRO A 412 -11.61 7.16 -3.31
N TRP A 413 -11.42 8.30 -2.62
CA TRP A 413 -10.87 9.51 -3.25
C TRP A 413 -9.40 9.37 -3.62
N LEU A 414 -8.63 8.56 -2.87
CA LEU A 414 -7.25 8.22 -3.25
C LEU A 414 -7.24 7.54 -4.62
N PHE A 415 -8.10 6.55 -4.80
CA PHE A 415 -8.21 5.82 -6.06
C PHE A 415 -8.69 6.70 -7.22
N VAL A 416 -9.63 7.62 -6.98
CA VAL A 416 -10.06 8.61 -7.98
C VAL A 416 -8.88 9.49 -8.42
N ALA A 417 -8.10 10.01 -7.46
CA ALA A 417 -6.93 10.84 -7.76
C ALA A 417 -5.88 10.07 -8.57
N LEU A 418 -5.54 8.84 -8.16
CA LEU A 418 -4.57 7.98 -8.84
C LEU A 418 -5.02 7.59 -10.26
N PHE A 419 -6.32 7.29 -10.43
CA PHE A 419 -6.89 7.01 -11.74
C PHE A 419 -6.82 8.24 -12.65
N GLY A 420 -7.19 9.42 -12.15
CA GLY A 420 -7.08 10.67 -12.89
C GLY A 420 -5.66 10.97 -13.35
N VAL A 421 -4.68 10.76 -12.47
CA VAL A 421 -3.24 10.93 -12.76
C VAL A 421 -2.77 9.97 -13.86
N SER A 422 -3.09 8.68 -13.74
CA SER A 422 -2.68 7.69 -14.75
C SER A 422 -3.37 7.91 -16.10
N ALA A 423 -4.66 8.26 -16.11
CA ALA A 423 -5.40 8.60 -17.32
C ALA A 423 -4.79 9.81 -18.03
N LEU A 424 -4.44 10.87 -17.28
CA LEU A 424 -3.77 12.04 -17.83
C LEU A 424 -2.41 11.67 -18.46
N ALA A 425 -1.60 10.85 -17.78
CA ALA A 425 -0.31 10.41 -18.31
C ALA A 425 -0.43 9.61 -19.62
N VAL A 426 -1.45 8.75 -19.72
CA VAL A 426 -1.77 8.01 -20.95
C VAL A 426 -2.23 8.97 -22.06
N LEU A 427 -3.10 9.93 -21.76
CA LEU A 427 -3.60 10.92 -22.72
C LEU A 427 -2.52 11.86 -23.26
N VAL A 428 -1.62 12.35 -22.39
CA VAL A 428 -0.48 13.15 -22.83
C VAL A 428 0.44 12.31 -23.71
N GLY A 429 0.70 11.07 -23.31
CA GLY A 429 1.52 10.14 -24.08
C GLY A 429 0.95 9.81 -25.47
N SER A 430 -0.38 9.78 -25.63
CA SER A 430 -1.01 9.56 -26.94
C SER A 430 -1.00 10.81 -27.83
N ARG A 431 -1.22 12.01 -27.26
CA ARG A 431 -1.23 13.30 -27.98
C ARG A 431 0.15 13.74 -28.48
N ASP A 432 1.19 13.53 -27.68
CA ASP A 432 2.57 13.82 -28.06
C ASP A 432 2.96 13.09 -29.36
N ARG A 433 2.41 11.88 -29.54
CA ARG A 433 2.69 11.04 -30.71
C ARG A 433 1.86 11.38 -31.93
N SER A 434 0.65 11.90 -31.78
CA SER A 434 -0.14 12.38 -32.93
C SER A 434 0.50 13.60 -33.58
N ARG A 435 1.15 14.47 -32.79
CA ARG A 435 1.91 15.61 -33.30
C ARG A 435 3.16 15.18 -34.08
N GLY A 436 3.95 14.26 -33.53
CA GLY A 436 5.13 13.73 -34.24
C GLY A 436 4.80 12.96 -35.53
N ALA A 437 3.61 12.36 -35.64
CA ALA A 437 3.15 11.72 -36.87
C ALA A 437 2.72 12.72 -37.97
N GLN A 438 2.21 13.90 -37.58
CA GLN A 438 1.82 14.96 -38.53
C GLN A 438 3.02 15.70 -39.11
N GLU A 439 4.06 15.95 -38.31
CA GLU A 439 5.30 16.60 -38.77
C GLU A 439 6.16 15.72 -39.70
N ALA A 440 6.00 14.39 -39.63
CA ALA A 440 6.74 13.44 -40.46
C ALA A 440 6.09 13.18 -41.84
N SER A 441 4.87 13.65 -42.09
CA SER A 441 4.28 13.66 -43.43
C SER A 441 4.88 14.83 -44.21
N PRO A 442 5.56 14.60 -45.35
CA PRO A 442 6.14 15.69 -46.11
C PRO A 442 5.02 16.63 -46.56
N SER A 443 5.11 17.90 -46.18
CA SER A 443 4.36 18.96 -46.84
C SER A 443 4.60 18.82 -48.34
N SER A 444 3.53 18.60 -49.11
CA SER A 444 3.57 18.58 -50.57
C SER A 444 4.42 19.75 -51.07
N GLY A 445 5.58 19.43 -51.64
CA GLY A 445 6.56 20.41 -52.07
C GLY A 445 5.95 21.38 -53.08
N SER A 446 6.24 22.67 -52.90
CA SER A 446 6.14 23.64 -53.98
C SER A 446 7.03 23.19 -55.15
N PRO A 447 6.56 23.23 -56.41
CA PRO A 447 7.36 22.79 -57.53
C PRO A 447 8.54 23.75 -57.76
N PRO A 448 9.66 23.26 -58.33
CA PRO A 448 10.82 24.11 -58.60
C PRO A 448 10.47 25.15 -59.70
N PRO A 449 11.09 26.34 -59.68
CA PRO A 449 10.88 27.33 -60.74
C PRO A 449 11.42 26.78 -62.06
N SER A 450 10.57 26.82 -63.09
CA SER A 450 10.88 26.37 -64.44
C SER A 450 11.95 27.25 -65.09
N SER A 451 13.04 26.63 -65.52
CA SER A 451 14.05 27.24 -66.37
C SER A 451 13.46 27.54 -67.75
N LYS A 452 13.23 28.82 -68.08
CA LYS A 452 13.02 29.23 -69.46
C LYS A 452 14.37 29.28 -70.19
N SER A 453 14.51 28.36 -71.13
CA SER A 453 15.42 28.46 -72.27
C SER A 453 15.14 29.76 -73.04
N ALA A 454 16.11 30.64 -73.12
CA ALA A 454 16.21 31.68 -74.15
C ALA A 454 17.49 31.44 -74.94
N ARG A 455 17.32 31.03 -76.20
CA ARG A 455 18.36 31.03 -77.23
C ARG A 455 17.72 31.55 -78.52
N ALA A 456 17.99 32.80 -78.83
CA ALA A 456 18.16 33.44 -80.14
C ALA A 456 18.16 34.95 -79.92
#